data_AF-A0A317XNI0-F1
#
_entry.id   AF-A0A317XNI0-F1
#
_cell.length_a   1.000
_cell.length_b   1.000
_cell.length_c   1.000
_cell.angle_alpha   90.00
_cell.angle_beta   90.00
_cell.angle_gamma   90.00
#
_symmetry.space_group_name_H-M   'P 1'
#
loop_
_entity.id
_entity.type
_entity.pdbx_description
1 polymer ?
#
loop_
_entity_poly.entity_id
_entity_poly.type
_entity_poly.pdbx_seq_one_letter_code
_entity_poly.pdbx_strand_id
1 'polypeptide(L)'
;MTAPAPLVSTSTPSSSAATPSMDSAASTSASRSEFRSLYIHTHDVSRSLKPSADGELAHAIHQTLHFALDGHPDDYTVPTMTNGGAASGCDPLATMPSAAAEGANGDQGSAGPSNPASASSRVKKGFFPTQDAERPYISYFWDPKSATMALPNPQTISNPVADPCSQDHRSSYEITAKFFFLDPNDLSSDLVEDALRRLTNTTGIITIDTLVLAFPSLHLDARSVVASDAVDKVRNVWETVSINPQLFSLGLSDISQPNLESLLSSFQPPLQPPSMPLMSPAIPLSSSSTQPSQSSTKDVADSDVDPDSLTSHTNQIGGQTAPWNLEYSLPSTARRPRLVTINVNADPCAFDKPLEQFCANMGVQLVAHSDRKDVLPSHTLPNLLQEFTDKLPVNPSATAQLKPKWALKYTTLIRDRGVLADKGYVIYFTST
;
A
#
# COMPACT_ATOMS: atom_id res chain seq x y z
N MET A 1 -8.25 -26.84 83.55
CA MET A 1 -7.72 -27.77 82.52
C MET A 1 -6.57 -27.04 81.83
N THR A 2 -5.39 -27.12 82.43
CA THR A 2 -4.20 -27.90 81.99
C THR A 2 -3.44 -27.25 80.83
N ALA A 3 -2.17 -26.93 81.12
CA ALA A 3 -1.07 -26.36 80.31
C ALA A 3 -0.75 -27.20 79.03
N PRO A 4 0.23 -26.85 78.14
CA PRO A 4 1.40 -25.98 78.39
C PRO A 4 1.96 -25.11 77.22
N ALA A 5 2.99 -24.31 77.57
CA ALA A 5 4.04 -23.71 76.71
C ALA A 5 5.03 -24.81 76.17
N PRO A 6 6.21 -24.56 75.53
CA PRO A 6 6.97 -23.31 75.22
C PRO A 6 7.57 -23.27 73.77
N LEU A 7 8.24 -22.21 73.28
CA LEU A 7 9.70 -22.03 73.35
C LEU A 7 10.19 -20.69 72.72
N VAL A 8 10.82 -19.92 73.60
CA VAL A 8 11.94 -18.97 73.50
C VAL A 8 12.80 -18.97 72.20
N SER A 9 13.10 -17.78 71.64
CA SER A 9 14.48 -17.30 71.44
C SER A 9 14.56 -15.83 71.01
N THR A 10 15.20 -15.06 71.89
CA THR A 10 15.66 -13.67 71.76
C THR A 10 17.00 -13.60 71.02
N SER A 11 17.18 -12.63 70.11
CA SER A 11 18.42 -11.85 70.04
C SER A 11 18.25 -10.57 69.20
N THR A 12 18.63 -9.44 69.79
CA THR A 12 18.98 -8.16 69.17
C THR A 12 20.38 -7.82 69.72
N PRO A 13 21.04 -6.72 69.30
CA PRO A 13 21.40 -6.29 67.95
C PRO A 13 22.93 -6.06 67.85
N SER A 14 23.49 -5.92 66.65
CA SER A 14 24.84 -5.34 66.52
C SER A 14 24.88 -4.28 65.41
N SER A 15 25.29 -3.10 65.83
CA SER A 15 25.56 -1.90 65.05
C SER A 15 26.99 -1.95 64.49
N SER A 16 27.15 -1.54 63.24
CA SER A 16 28.42 -0.95 62.78
C SER A 16 28.14 0.05 61.66
N ALA A 17 28.70 1.24 61.83
CA ALA A 17 28.58 2.39 60.94
C ALA A 17 29.83 2.53 60.05
N ALA A 18 29.60 3.00 58.82
CA ALA A 18 30.43 3.85 57.95
C ALA A 18 31.92 3.45 57.70
N THR A 19 32.39 3.26 56.46
CA THR A 19 32.66 4.33 55.46
C THR A 19 33.09 3.71 54.09
N PRO A 20 33.16 4.49 52.99
CA PRO A 20 32.88 4.05 51.62
C PRO A 20 34.15 3.86 50.74
N SER A 21 34.04 3.07 49.67
CA SER A 21 34.88 3.28 48.48
C SER A 21 34.34 2.54 47.26
N MET A 22 34.05 3.35 46.23
CA MET A 22 34.21 3.06 44.80
C MET A 22 33.55 1.79 44.25
N ASP A 23 32.36 1.97 43.65
CA ASP A 23 32.11 1.54 42.28
C ASP A 23 30.82 2.20 41.78
N SER A 24 30.96 3.48 41.37
CA SER A 24 29.94 4.16 40.57
C SER A 24 30.17 3.84 39.09
N ALA A 25 29.83 2.63 38.69
CA ALA A 25 29.46 2.38 37.29
C ALA A 25 28.04 2.91 37.10
N ALA A 26 27.94 4.23 36.89
CA ALA A 26 26.74 4.84 36.35
C ALA A 26 26.55 4.29 34.92
N SER A 27 25.82 3.18 34.79
CA SER A 27 25.20 2.82 33.53
C SER A 27 24.11 3.85 33.27
N THR A 28 24.46 4.87 32.51
CA THR A 28 23.50 5.79 31.88
C THR A 28 22.53 4.93 31.08
N SER A 29 21.37 4.61 31.66
CA SER A 29 20.23 4.09 30.94
C SER A 29 19.79 5.20 29.99
N ALA A 30 20.37 5.23 28.78
CA ALA A 30 19.83 6.02 27.70
C ALA A 30 18.35 5.61 27.59
N SER A 31 17.44 6.55 27.88
CA SER A 31 16.01 6.35 27.71
C SER A 31 15.80 5.97 26.24
N ARG A 32 15.66 4.67 25.97
CA ARG A 32 15.35 4.20 24.62
C ARG A 32 14.01 4.82 24.28
N SER A 33 13.97 5.59 23.18
CA SER A 33 12.71 6.15 22.72
C SER A 33 11.75 5.00 22.39
N GLU A 34 10.49 5.16 22.76
CA GLU A 34 9.43 4.18 22.51
C GLU A 34 8.45 4.74 21.48
N PHE A 35 8.00 3.91 20.53
CA PHE A 35 6.96 4.29 19.58
C PHE A 35 5.59 3.74 19.99
N ARG A 36 4.55 4.51 19.68
CA ARG A 36 3.14 4.15 19.90
C ARG A 36 2.41 3.88 18.59
N SER A 37 2.94 4.36 17.47
CA SER A 37 2.37 4.10 16.16
C SER A 37 3.43 3.81 15.12
N LEU A 38 3.06 2.99 14.14
CA LEU A 38 3.96 2.46 13.13
C LEU A 38 3.28 2.55 11.77
N TYR A 39 3.98 3.16 10.82
CA TYR A 39 3.67 3.04 9.40
C TYR A 39 4.62 2.05 8.75
N ILE A 40 4.09 1.19 7.89
CA ILE A 40 4.90 0.34 7.01
C ILE A 40 4.52 0.67 5.58
N HIS A 41 5.51 1.11 4.80
CA HIS A 41 5.36 1.40 3.38
C HIS A 41 6.14 0.33 2.61
N THR A 42 5.43 -0.56 1.92
CA THR A 42 6.10 -1.72 1.32
C THR A 42 6.94 -1.33 0.10
N HIS A 43 8.08 -1.98 -0.07
CA HIS A 43 9.00 -1.75 -1.19
C HIS A 43 8.98 -2.92 -2.20
N ASP A 44 9.05 -2.61 -3.50
CA ASP A 44 9.18 -3.55 -4.64
C ASP A 44 8.21 -4.76 -4.64
N VAL A 45 6.91 -4.51 -4.40
CA VAL A 45 5.87 -5.56 -4.40
C VAL A 45 5.38 -5.93 -5.81
N SER A 46 6.04 -5.39 -6.85
CA SER A 46 5.72 -5.65 -8.26
C SER A 46 6.16 -7.05 -8.72
N ARG A 47 7.15 -7.64 -8.04
CA ARG A 47 7.63 -9.01 -8.28
C ARG A 47 6.70 -10.03 -7.63
N SER A 48 6.56 -11.21 -8.23
CA SER A 48 5.76 -12.30 -7.66
C SER A 48 6.25 -12.64 -6.25
N LEU A 49 5.48 -12.19 -5.26
CA LEU A 49 5.74 -12.47 -3.85
C LEU A 49 5.63 -13.98 -3.61
N LYS A 50 6.61 -14.54 -2.89
CA LYS A 50 6.49 -15.94 -2.46
C LYS A 50 5.27 -16.05 -1.52
N PRO A 51 4.47 -17.11 -1.61
CA PRO A 51 3.35 -17.29 -0.71
C PRO A 51 3.87 -17.42 0.73
N SER A 52 3.58 -16.42 1.57
CA SER A 52 3.70 -16.55 3.01
C SER A 52 2.50 -17.34 3.56
N ALA A 53 2.71 -18.07 4.64
CA ALA A 53 1.64 -18.73 5.38
C ALA A 53 0.52 -17.75 5.76
N ASP A 54 0.87 -16.48 6.02
CA ASP A 54 -0.03 -15.39 6.38
C ASP A 54 -0.49 -14.53 5.18
N GLY A 55 -0.06 -14.87 3.96
CA GLY A 55 -0.52 -14.25 2.71
C GLY A 55 0.39 -13.15 2.16
N GLU A 56 -0.06 -12.51 1.09
CA GLU A 56 0.75 -11.57 0.32
C GLU A 56 1.24 -10.37 1.14
N LEU A 57 0.33 -9.74 1.89
CA LEU A 57 0.67 -8.56 2.70
C LEU A 57 1.72 -8.88 3.78
N ALA A 58 1.59 -10.04 4.45
CA ALA A 58 2.57 -10.49 5.43
C ALA A 58 3.97 -10.64 4.82
N HIS A 59 4.04 -11.20 3.60
CA HIS A 59 5.29 -11.32 2.87
C HIS A 59 5.88 -9.95 2.49
N ALA A 60 5.04 -9.02 2.01
CA ALA A 60 5.46 -7.67 1.67
C ALA A 60 6.02 -6.92 2.89
N ILE A 61 5.35 -7.03 4.05
CA ILE A 61 5.84 -6.46 5.32
C ILE A 61 7.21 -7.07 5.66
N HIS A 62 7.34 -8.39 5.59
CA HIS A 62 8.58 -9.07 5.94
C HIS A 62 9.77 -8.63 5.07
N GLN A 63 9.60 -8.59 3.74
CA GLN A 63 10.63 -8.09 2.83
C GLN A 63 10.99 -6.63 3.11
N THR A 64 9.98 -5.82 3.46
CA THR A 64 10.19 -4.41 3.80
C THR A 64 10.99 -4.24 5.09
N LEU A 65 10.79 -5.11 6.09
CA LEU A 65 11.60 -5.11 7.32
C LEU A 65 13.06 -5.45 7.02
N HIS A 66 13.33 -6.45 6.17
CA HIS A 66 14.70 -6.72 5.73
C HIS A 66 15.30 -5.54 4.96
N PHE A 67 14.58 -4.95 4.00
CA PHE A 67 15.06 -3.77 3.28
C PHE A 67 15.39 -2.60 4.23
N ALA A 68 14.52 -2.35 5.20
CA ALA A 68 14.65 -1.24 6.13
C ALA A 68 15.73 -1.47 7.20
N LEU A 69 15.88 -2.69 7.71
CA LEU A 69 16.67 -2.99 8.92
C LEU A 69 17.90 -3.86 8.65
N ASP A 70 17.93 -4.59 7.53
CA ASP A 70 18.98 -5.50 7.07
C ASP A 70 19.42 -5.21 5.62
N GLY A 71 19.30 -3.95 5.18
CA GLY A 71 19.49 -3.58 3.77
C GLY A 71 20.84 -4.06 3.20
N HIS A 72 20.81 -4.61 1.98
CA HIS A 72 22.01 -5.03 1.26
C HIS A 72 22.81 -3.79 0.81
N PRO A 73 24.14 -3.87 0.62
CA PRO A 73 24.93 -2.80 -0.01
C PRO A 73 24.29 -2.11 -1.21
N ASP A 74 23.59 -2.84 -2.06
CA ASP A 74 22.93 -2.29 -3.25
C ASP A 74 21.70 -1.42 -2.93
N ASP A 75 21.09 -1.64 -1.76
CA ASP A 75 19.91 -0.90 -1.31
C ASP A 75 20.27 0.53 -0.89
N TYR A 76 21.41 0.73 -0.23
CA TYR A 76 21.81 2.02 0.32
C TYR A 76 22.95 2.71 -0.43
N THR A 77 23.66 2.05 -1.35
CA THR A 77 24.70 2.69 -2.15
C THR A 77 24.16 3.26 -3.47
N VAL A 78 24.63 4.45 -3.85
CA VAL A 78 24.40 4.99 -5.20
C VAL A 78 25.40 4.31 -6.15
N PRO A 79 24.96 3.73 -7.29
CA PRO A 79 25.88 3.20 -8.28
C PRO A 79 26.86 4.29 -8.71
N THR A 80 28.15 4.12 -8.39
CA THR A 80 29.19 4.95 -8.97
C THR A 80 29.20 4.68 -10.46
N MET A 81 28.88 5.69 -11.27
CA MET A 81 29.14 5.70 -12.71
C MET A 81 30.66 5.59 -12.91
N THR A 82 31.19 4.37 -12.91
CA THR A 82 32.54 4.08 -13.36
C THR A 82 32.49 3.95 -14.88
N ASN A 83 33.04 4.95 -15.57
CA ASN A 83 33.38 4.83 -16.99
C ASN A 83 34.29 3.60 -17.18
N GLY A 84 33.75 2.55 -17.77
CA GLY A 84 34.48 1.32 -18.13
C GLY A 84 33.55 0.42 -18.95
N GLY A 85 33.55 0.60 -20.26
CA GLY A 85 32.51 0.08 -21.16
C GLY A 85 32.40 -1.44 -21.24
N ALA A 86 31.16 -1.91 -21.30
CA ALA A 86 30.68 -2.94 -22.22
C ALA A 86 29.15 -2.83 -22.31
N ALA A 87 28.64 -2.81 -23.54
CA ALA A 87 27.29 -2.42 -23.94
C ALA A 87 26.15 -3.30 -23.40
N SER A 88 25.01 -2.66 -23.08
CA SER A 88 23.63 -3.03 -23.45
C SER A 88 22.71 -2.02 -22.70
N GLY A 89 22.16 -0.96 -23.28
CA GLY A 89 21.36 -0.84 -24.49
C GLY A 89 20.05 -0.15 -24.08
N CYS A 90 19.82 1.07 -24.62
CA CYS A 90 18.61 1.94 -24.55
C CYS A 90 18.76 3.26 -23.75
N ASP A 91 19.49 4.22 -24.32
CA ASP A 91 19.30 5.65 -24.04
C ASP A 91 18.24 6.24 -24.99
N PRO A 92 17.30 7.08 -24.53
CA PRO A 92 16.46 7.86 -25.41
C PRO A 92 17.23 9.10 -25.89
N LEU A 93 17.56 9.05 -27.19
CA LEU A 93 17.67 10.16 -28.15
C LEU A 93 18.17 11.52 -27.62
N ALA A 94 19.46 11.74 -27.84
CA ALA A 94 20.15 13.03 -27.72
C ALA A 94 19.56 14.11 -28.64
N THR A 95 19.31 15.30 -28.07
CA THR A 95 19.19 16.56 -28.82
C THR A 95 20.56 17.23 -28.89
N MET A 96 21.02 17.50 -30.11
CA MET A 96 22.32 18.09 -30.47
C MET A 96 22.43 19.59 -30.12
N PRO A 97 23.66 20.17 -30.18
CA PRO A 97 24.11 21.27 -29.32
C PRO A 97 24.05 22.66 -29.97
N SER A 98 24.16 23.72 -29.16
CA SER A 98 24.54 25.05 -29.64
C SER A 98 25.65 25.66 -28.80
N ALA A 99 26.77 25.84 -29.51
CA ALA A 99 27.94 26.71 -29.37
C ALA A 99 28.17 27.58 -28.11
N ALA A 100 29.39 27.41 -27.58
CA ALA A 100 30.43 28.41 -27.34
C ALA A 100 30.19 29.59 -26.36
N ALA A 101 30.95 29.57 -25.26
CA ALA A 101 31.72 30.73 -24.81
C ALA A 101 32.93 30.26 -23.97
N GLU A 102 34.11 30.65 -24.41
CA GLU A 102 35.42 30.49 -23.78
C GLU A 102 35.52 31.30 -22.48
N GLY A 103 36.33 30.83 -21.54
CA GLY A 103 36.64 31.54 -20.30
C GLY A 103 37.66 30.81 -19.46
N ALA A 104 38.94 31.02 -19.79
CA ALA A 104 40.10 30.52 -19.07
C ALA A 104 40.23 31.09 -17.65
N ASN A 105 40.66 30.25 -16.70
CA ASN A 105 41.84 30.54 -15.88
C ASN A 105 42.22 29.31 -15.06
N GLY A 106 43.50 28.93 -15.18
CA GLY A 106 44.11 27.87 -14.42
C GLY A 106 44.53 28.32 -13.03
N ASP A 107 44.66 27.33 -12.14
CA ASP A 107 45.62 27.42 -11.05
C ASP A 107 46.19 26.02 -10.76
N GLN A 108 47.51 25.95 -10.72
CA GLN A 108 48.32 24.76 -10.42
C GLN A 108 48.87 24.97 -9.01
N GLY A 109 48.53 24.08 -8.07
CA GLY A 109 49.05 24.21 -6.71
C GLY A 109 48.90 22.97 -5.83
N SER A 110 49.98 22.21 -5.77
CA SER A 110 50.45 21.43 -4.62
C SER A 110 49.93 19.99 -4.42
N ALA A 111 50.84 19.07 -4.75
CA ALA A 111 50.85 17.68 -4.31
C ALA A 111 50.95 17.58 -2.76
N GLY A 112 50.04 16.82 -2.17
CA GLY A 112 50.10 16.27 -0.82
C GLY A 112 49.80 14.77 -0.88
N PRO A 113 50.25 13.97 0.10
CA PRO A 113 50.45 12.53 -0.07
C PRO A 113 49.13 11.79 -0.27
N SER A 114 49.16 10.85 -1.21
CA SER A 114 48.09 9.91 -1.51
C SER A 114 47.71 9.07 -0.28
N ASN A 115 46.64 9.47 0.41
CA ASN A 115 45.80 8.51 1.13
C ASN A 115 44.98 7.75 0.07
N PRO A 116 44.85 6.41 0.14
CA PRO A 116 43.86 5.72 -0.64
C PRO A 116 42.50 6.09 -0.03
N ALA A 117 41.92 7.20 -0.48
CA ALA A 117 40.54 7.50 -0.22
C ALA A 117 39.74 6.38 -0.89
N SER A 118 39.32 5.41 -0.05
CA SER A 118 38.18 4.54 -0.29
C SER A 118 37.18 5.28 -1.16
N ALA A 119 36.83 4.72 -2.31
CA ALA A 119 35.72 5.18 -3.12
C ALA A 119 34.48 5.16 -2.21
N SER A 120 34.20 6.28 -1.54
CA SER A 120 33.09 6.37 -0.60
C SER A 120 31.83 6.32 -1.46
N SER A 121 31.24 5.13 -1.56
CA SER A 121 29.93 4.96 -2.14
C SER A 121 28.98 5.95 -1.45
N ARG A 122 28.40 6.85 -2.24
CA ARG A 122 27.51 7.87 -1.70
C ARG A 122 26.24 7.15 -1.23
N VAL A 123 25.89 7.32 0.04
CA VAL A 123 24.70 6.66 0.62
C VAL A 123 23.43 7.36 0.13
N LYS A 124 22.39 6.59 -0.19
CA LYS A 124 21.08 7.11 -0.60
C LYS A 124 20.43 7.89 0.55
N LYS A 125 19.69 8.94 0.22
CA LYS A 125 18.96 9.76 1.22
C LYS A 125 17.91 8.89 1.94
N GLY A 126 17.80 9.05 3.26
CA GLY A 126 16.84 8.31 4.09
C GLY A 126 17.40 7.03 4.72
N PHE A 127 18.63 6.65 4.37
CA PHE A 127 19.42 5.68 5.12
C PHE A 127 20.30 6.37 6.16
N PHE A 128 20.42 5.76 7.35
CA PHE A 128 21.16 6.26 8.50
C PHE A 128 22.20 5.23 8.94
N PRO A 129 23.44 5.64 9.25
CA PRO A 129 24.48 4.70 9.66
C PRO A 129 24.17 4.09 11.03
N THR A 130 24.58 2.84 11.23
CA THR A 130 24.52 2.19 12.55
C THR A 130 25.92 1.97 13.13
N GLN A 131 26.00 1.47 14.37
CA GLN A 131 27.25 1.06 15.01
C GLN A 131 27.59 -0.41 14.74
N ASP A 132 26.81 -1.10 13.92
CA ASP A 132 26.99 -2.50 13.57
C ASP A 132 27.64 -2.64 12.19
N ALA A 133 28.77 -3.34 12.13
CA ALA A 133 29.51 -3.60 10.91
C ALA A 133 28.76 -4.52 9.93
N GLU A 134 27.91 -5.42 10.44
CA GLU A 134 27.07 -6.30 9.61
C GLU A 134 25.84 -5.57 9.07
N ARG A 135 25.46 -4.45 9.70
CA ARG A 135 24.27 -3.66 9.37
C ARG A 135 24.61 -2.17 9.26
N PRO A 136 25.46 -1.77 8.31
CA PRO A 136 26.06 -0.44 8.31
C PRO A 136 25.03 0.69 8.14
N TYR A 137 23.86 0.41 7.55
CA TYR A 137 22.79 1.39 7.34
C TYR A 137 21.40 0.81 7.54
N ILE A 138 20.48 1.62 8.07
CA ILE A 138 19.05 1.33 8.19
C ILE A 138 18.21 2.48 7.63
N SER A 139 17.02 2.19 7.12
CA SER A 139 16.07 3.20 6.62
C SER A 139 14.85 3.27 7.52
N TYR A 140 14.65 4.40 8.19
CA TYR A 140 13.47 4.67 9.01
C TYR A 140 13.18 6.16 9.08
N PHE A 141 11.97 6.50 9.49
CA PHE A 141 11.61 7.86 9.90
C PHE A 141 11.03 7.82 11.31
N TRP A 142 11.44 8.78 12.15
CA TRP A 142 10.99 8.89 13.53
C TRP A 142 10.46 10.30 13.80
N ASP A 143 9.19 10.39 14.22
CA ASP A 143 8.59 11.61 14.76
C ASP A 143 8.48 11.49 16.29
N PRO A 144 9.34 12.19 17.05
CA PRO A 144 9.31 12.13 18.51
C PRO A 144 8.06 12.80 19.11
N LYS A 145 7.39 13.71 18.38
CA LYS A 145 6.21 14.43 18.93
C LYS A 145 4.98 13.53 18.98
N SER A 146 4.79 12.72 17.94
CA SER A 146 3.66 11.79 17.85
C SER A 146 4.02 10.37 18.30
N ALA A 147 5.29 10.13 18.64
CA ALA A 147 5.84 8.80 18.89
C ALA A 147 5.56 7.82 17.72
N THR A 148 5.73 8.31 16.50
CA THR A 148 5.43 7.57 15.27
C THR A 148 6.70 7.18 14.55
N MET A 149 6.82 5.89 14.25
CA MET A 149 7.87 5.35 13.39
C MET A 149 7.30 5.03 12.00
N ALA A 150 8.09 5.22 10.95
CA ALA A 150 7.79 4.71 9.62
C ALA A 150 8.96 3.86 9.11
N LEU A 151 8.63 2.71 8.51
CA LEU A 151 9.58 1.78 7.91
C LEU A 151 9.18 1.49 6.44
N PRO A 152 10.10 1.65 5.48
CA PRO A 152 11.37 2.36 5.59
C PRO A 152 11.12 3.88 5.72
N ASN A 153 12.18 4.69 5.67
CA ASN A 153 12.00 6.13 5.47
C ASN A 153 11.25 6.37 4.14
N PRO A 154 10.16 7.17 4.12
CA PRO A 154 9.43 7.43 2.88
C PRO A 154 10.30 7.99 1.73
N GLN A 155 11.42 8.65 2.05
CA GLN A 155 12.35 9.17 1.05
C GLN A 155 13.18 8.10 0.33
N THR A 156 13.27 6.88 0.87
CA THR A 156 14.00 5.77 0.21
C THR A 156 13.14 5.00 -0.78
N ILE A 157 11.82 5.22 -0.77
CA ILE A 157 10.92 4.55 -1.70
C ILE A 157 11.12 5.23 -3.05
N SER A 158 11.90 4.54 -3.89
CA SER A 158 12.28 5.03 -5.21
C SER A 158 11.12 4.78 -6.17
N ASN A 159 10.73 5.78 -6.95
CA ASN A 159 9.87 5.60 -8.12
C ASN A 159 10.76 5.44 -9.36
N PRO A 160 11.12 4.21 -9.79
CA PRO A 160 12.02 4.02 -10.92
C PRO A 160 11.37 4.32 -12.28
N VAL A 161 10.04 4.48 -12.31
CA VAL A 161 9.27 4.73 -13.54
C VAL A 161 9.01 6.24 -13.65
N ALA A 162 9.04 6.77 -14.88
CA ALA A 162 8.55 8.11 -15.21
C ALA A 162 7.30 8.39 -14.38
N ASP A 163 7.28 9.54 -13.67
CA ASP A 163 6.23 9.86 -12.70
C ASP A 163 4.85 9.51 -13.29
N PRO A 164 4.18 8.46 -12.80
CA PRO A 164 2.91 8.01 -13.36
C PRO A 164 1.81 9.05 -13.12
N CYS A 165 2.10 10.13 -12.40
CA CYS A 165 1.26 11.29 -12.17
C CYS A 165 1.73 12.58 -12.84
N SER A 166 2.83 12.56 -13.60
CA SER A 166 3.22 13.71 -14.43
C SER A 166 2.14 13.98 -15.49
N GLN A 167 1.90 15.26 -15.81
CA GLN A 167 0.82 15.64 -16.73
C GLN A 167 0.90 14.93 -18.09
N ASP A 168 2.12 14.69 -18.58
CA ASP A 168 2.36 14.05 -19.88
C ASP A 168 2.13 12.52 -19.85
N HIS A 169 2.15 11.88 -18.66
CA HIS A 169 2.10 10.43 -18.53
C HIS A 169 0.91 9.89 -17.72
N ARG A 170 0.18 10.71 -16.94
CA ARG A 170 -0.92 10.24 -16.07
C ARG A 170 -2.03 9.51 -16.82
N SER A 171 -2.32 9.91 -18.05
CA SER A 171 -3.31 9.25 -18.90
C SER A 171 -2.88 7.86 -19.37
N SER A 172 -1.59 7.53 -19.31
CA SER A 172 -1.05 6.22 -19.71
C SER A 172 -1.17 5.17 -18.60
N TYR A 173 -1.44 5.59 -17.37
CA TYR A 173 -1.53 4.70 -16.22
C TYR A 173 -2.97 4.60 -15.68
N GLU A 174 -3.32 3.42 -15.19
CA GLU A 174 -4.51 3.16 -14.40
C GLU A 174 -4.10 2.81 -12.98
N ILE A 175 -4.54 3.62 -12.02
CA ILE A 175 -4.20 3.50 -10.61
C ILE A 175 -5.44 3.04 -9.86
N THR A 176 -5.39 1.81 -9.35
CA THR A 176 -6.44 1.25 -8.50
C THR A 176 -5.91 1.12 -7.09
N ALA A 177 -6.69 1.56 -6.11
CA ALA A 177 -6.40 1.39 -4.71
C ALA A 177 -7.53 0.66 -4.00
N LYS A 178 -7.21 -0.13 -2.99
CA LYS A 178 -8.15 -0.82 -2.13
C LYS A 178 -7.81 -0.55 -0.68
N PHE A 179 -8.73 0.10 0.03
CA PHE A 179 -8.60 0.47 1.42
C PHE A 179 -9.34 -0.55 2.29
N PHE A 180 -8.65 -1.07 3.30
CA PHE A 180 -9.18 -2.04 4.26
C PHE A 180 -9.32 -1.36 5.63
N PHE A 181 -10.55 -1.31 6.14
CA PHE A 181 -10.82 -0.93 7.53
C PHE A 181 -10.53 -2.13 8.44
N LEU A 182 -9.40 -2.10 9.15
CA LEU A 182 -8.93 -3.25 9.95
C LEU A 182 -9.31 -3.13 11.43
N ASP A 183 -9.53 -1.92 11.95
CA ASP A 183 -10.06 -1.72 13.29
C ASP A 183 -11.60 -1.75 13.29
N PRO A 184 -12.24 -2.73 13.96
CA PRO A 184 -13.70 -2.80 14.03
C PRO A 184 -14.33 -1.63 14.80
N ASN A 185 -13.56 -0.90 15.62
CA ASN A 185 -14.06 0.19 16.44
C ASN A 185 -13.90 1.56 15.78
N ASP A 186 -13.19 1.64 14.65
CA ASP A 186 -12.88 2.91 14.00
C ASP A 186 -13.04 2.79 12.48
N LEU A 187 -14.17 3.31 12.01
CA LEU A 187 -14.50 3.44 10.60
C LEU A 187 -14.52 4.90 10.17
N SER A 188 -13.68 5.77 10.77
CA SER A 188 -13.63 7.17 10.36
C SER A 188 -13.13 7.34 8.93
N SER A 189 -13.73 8.26 8.17
CA SER A 189 -13.24 8.69 6.86
C SER A 189 -11.86 9.34 6.94
N ASP A 190 -11.46 9.88 8.09
CA ASP A 190 -10.13 10.47 8.32
C ASP A 190 -9.01 9.45 8.10
N LEU A 191 -9.29 8.16 8.32
CA LEU A 191 -8.34 7.08 8.06
C LEU A 191 -8.06 6.95 6.55
N VAL A 192 -9.08 7.13 5.72
CA VAL A 192 -8.94 7.12 4.26
C VAL A 192 -8.15 8.33 3.80
N GLU A 193 -8.44 9.52 4.34
CA GLU A 193 -7.69 10.74 4.02
C GLU A 193 -6.22 10.65 4.41
N ASP A 194 -5.91 10.11 5.60
CA ASP A 194 -4.53 9.85 6.03
C ASP A 194 -3.84 8.87 5.08
N ALA A 195 -4.50 7.78 4.69
CA ALA A 195 -3.92 6.81 3.77
C ALA A 195 -3.65 7.39 2.38
N LEU A 196 -4.58 8.18 1.83
CA LEU A 196 -4.39 8.87 0.55
C LEU A 196 -3.23 9.87 0.63
N ARG A 197 -3.15 10.67 1.70
CA ARG A 197 -2.02 11.58 1.96
C ARG A 197 -0.70 10.84 2.05
N ARG A 198 -0.66 9.68 2.73
CA ARG A 198 0.54 8.85 2.86
C ARG A 198 0.95 8.24 1.52
N LEU A 199 -0.01 7.80 0.72
CA LEU A 199 0.24 7.33 -0.64
C LEU A 199 0.91 8.44 -1.45
N THR A 200 0.30 9.63 -1.54
CA THR A 200 0.86 10.76 -2.29
C THR A 200 2.26 11.13 -1.81
N ASN A 201 2.48 11.21 -0.50
CA ASN A 201 3.79 11.58 0.06
C ASN A 201 4.88 10.55 -0.21
N THR A 202 4.52 9.28 -0.41
CA THR A 202 5.48 8.18 -0.54
C THR A 202 5.75 7.82 -1.98
N THR A 203 4.71 7.79 -2.81
CA THR A 203 4.76 7.31 -4.20
C THR A 203 4.57 8.44 -5.22
N GLY A 204 4.28 9.66 -4.80
CA GLY A 204 3.92 10.75 -5.71
C GLY A 204 2.56 10.57 -6.39
N ILE A 205 1.79 9.53 -6.05
CA ILE A 205 0.48 9.30 -6.63
C ILE A 205 -0.51 10.35 -6.11
N ILE A 206 -0.92 11.28 -6.97
CA ILE A 206 -1.82 12.39 -6.61
C ILE A 206 -3.30 12.02 -6.83
N THR A 207 -3.60 11.28 -7.91
CA THR A 207 -4.98 10.92 -8.32
C THR A 207 -5.12 9.43 -8.56
N ILE A 208 -6.25 8.85 -8.15
CA ILE A 208 -6.56 7.43 -8.21
C ILE A 208 -7.77 7.24 -9.12
N ASP A 209 -7.68 6.31 -10.08
CA ASP A 209 -8.77 6.00 -11.01
C ASP A 209 -9.94 5.32 -10.29
N THR A 210 -9.63 4.36 -9.43
CA THR A 210 -10.65 3.67 -8.62
C THR A 210 -10.16 3.40 -7.21
N LEU A 211 -10.91 3.85 -6.20
CA LEU A 211 -10.71 3.45 -4.80
C LEU A 211 -11.81 2.48 -4.38
N VAL A 212 -11.43 1.28 -3.96
CA VAL A 212 -12.33 0.25 -3.44
C VAL A 212 -12.29 0.27 -1.90
N LEU A 213 -13.44 0.42 -1.25
CA LEU A 213 -13.56 0.36 0.20
C LEU A 213 -13.95 -1.05 0.65
N ALA A 214 -13.17 -1.62 1.57
CA ALA A 214 -13.42 -2.93 2.15
C ALA A 214 -13.66 -2.80 3.66
N PHE A 215 -14.75 -3.41 4.14
CA PHE A 215 -15.15 -3.42 5.55
C PHE A 215 -15.18 -4.85 6.12
N PRO A 216 -14.01 -5.53 6.28
CA PRO A 216 -13.96 -6.91 6.74
C PRO A 216 -14.70 -7.19 8.07
N SER A 217 -14.77 -6.19 8.95
CA SER A 217 -15.41 -6.30 10.27
C SER A 217 -16.94 -6.27 10.25
N LEU A 218 -17.56 -5.81 9.14
CA LEU A 218 -19.01 -5.64 9.04
C LEU A 218 -19.75 -6.82 8.40
N HIS A 219 -19.02 -7.81 7.84
CA HIS A 219 -19.61 -9.00 7.21
C HIS A 219 -20.72 -8.69 6.19
N LEU A 220 -20.45 -7.72 5.30
CA LEU A 220 -21.40 -7.25 4.28
C LEU A 220 -21.70 -8.31 3.20
N ASP A 221 -20.92 -9.38 3.15
CA ASP A 221 -21.07 -10.54 2.26
C ASP A 221 -22.18 -11.51 2.74
N ALA A 222 -22.76 -11.28 3.92
CA ALA A 222 -23.84 -12.09 4.44
C ALA A 222 -25.06 -12.11 3.49
N ARG A 223 -25.68 -13.28 3.32
CA ARG A 223 -26.86 -13.47 2.45
C ARG A 223 -28.13 -12.77 2.95
N SER A 224 -28.14 -12.34 4.20
CA SER A 224 -29.20 -11.54 4.80
C SER A 224 -28.77 -10.09 4.95
N VAL A 225 -29.75 -9.19 5.01
CA VAL A 225 -29.50 -7.78 5.34
C VAL A 225 -28.82 -7.70 6.71
N VAL A 226 -27.66 -7.04 6.77
CA VAL A 226 -26.94 -6.77 8.02
C VAL A 226 -27.70 -5.76 8.88
N ALA A 227 -27.26 -5.56 10.12
CA ALA A 227 -27.87 -4.54 10.98
C ALA A 227 -27.83 -3.15 10.31
N SER A 228 -28.92 -2.37 10.44
CA SER A 228 -29.00 -1.01 9.87
C SER A 228 -27.78 -0.15 10.21
N ASP A 229 -27.32 -0.24 11.46
CA ASP A 229 -26.11 0.46 11.94
C ASP A 229 -24.85 0.17 11.10
N ALA A 230 -24.69 -1.05 10.57
CA ALA A 230 -23.58 -1.37 9.70
C ALA A 230 -23.71 -0.67 8.33
N VAL A 231 -24.92 -0.63 7.75
CA VAL A 231 -25.19 0.09 6.50
C VAL A 231 -25.00 1.60 6.69
N ASP A 232 -25.45 2.14 7.83
CA ASP A 232 -25.31 3.54 8.18
C ASP A 232 -23.83 3.95 8.31
N LYS A 233 -23.01 3.11 8.94
CA LYS A 233 -21.54 3.32 9.00
C LYS A 233 -20.92 3.35 7.60
N VAL A 234 -21.27 2.40 6.73
CA VAL A 234 -20.76 2.38 5.35
C VAL A 234 -21.21 3.63 4.59
N ARG A 235 -22.46 4.05 4.72
CA ARG A 235 -23.00 5.27 4.08
C ARG A 235 -22.23 6.51 4.51
N ASN A 236 -22.01 6.71 5.81
CA ASN A 236 -21.32 7.89 6.33
C ASN A 236 -19.89 8.01 5.79
N VAL A 237 -19.17 6.88 5.71
CA VAL A 237 -17.84 6.83 5.09
C VAL A 237 -17.95 7.12 3.59
N TRP A 238 -18.90 6.48 2.91
CA TRP A 238 -19.11 6.63 1.47
C TRP A 238 -19.38 8.09 1.10
N GLU A 239 -20.29 8.78 1.78
CA GLU A 239 -20.65 10.17 1.49
C GLU A 239 -19.45 11.11 1.59
N THR A 240 -18.61 10.91 2.60
CA THR A 240 -17.41 11.73 2.82
C THR A 240 -16.31 11.42 1.81
N VAL A 241 -16.05 10.15 1.55
CA VAL A 241 -15.01 9.73 0.58
C VAL A 241 -15.43 10.08 -0.85
N SER A 242 -16.73 10.05 -1.16
CA SER A 242 -17.28 10.32 -2.50
C SER A 242 -17.18 11.76 -2.97
N ILE A 243 -16.82 12.70 -2.10
CA ILE A 243 -16.55 14.08 -2.50
C ILE A 243 -15.05 14.36 -2.68
N ASN A 244 -14.18 13.38 -2.42
CA ASN A 244 -12.74 13.57 -2.51
C ASN A 244 -12.30 13.77 -3.99
N PRO A 245 -11.63 14.90 -4.31
CA PRO A 245 -11.22 15.23 -5.69
C PRO A 245 -10.05 14.38 -6.21
N GLN A 246 -9.34 13.66 -5.35
CA GLN A 246 -8.27 12.75 -5.77
C GLN A 246 -8.82 11.47 -6.43
N LEU A 247 -10.14 11.22 -6.33
CA LEU A 247 -10.76 9.96 -6.72
C LEU A 247 -11.65 10.14 -7.95
N PHE A 248 -11.29 9.46 -9.05
CA PHE A 248 -12.12 9.45 -10.27
C PHE A 248 -13.29 8.49 -10.18
N SER A 249 -13.24 7.45 -9.36
CA SER A 249 -14.36 6.56 -9.13
C SER A 249 -14.18 5.76 -7.85
N LEU A 250 -15.29 5.17 -7.37
CA LEU A 250 -15.31 4.37 -6.14
C LEU A 250 -15.86 2.97 -6.38
N GLY A 251 -15.50 2.04 -5.50
CA GLY A 251 -16.10 0.73 -5.43
C GLY A 251 -16.21 0.19 -4.01
N LEU A 252 -16.96 -0.90 -3.87
CA LEU A 252 -17.13 -1.62 -2.60
C LEU A 252 -16.57 -3.03 -2.72
N SER A 253 -16.01 -3.56 -1.65
CA SER A 253 -15.56 -4.95 -1.57
C SER A 253 -16.52 -5.80 -0.74
N ASP A 254 -16.74 -7.02 -1.20
CA ASP A 254 -17.37 -8.12 -0.46
C ASP A 254 -18.73 -7.74 0.14
N ILE A 255 -19.61 -7.18 -0.70
CA ILE A 255 -20.99 -6.83 -0.34
C ILE A 255 -21.97 -7.70 -1.12
N SER A 256 -22.92 -8.31 -0.42
CA SER A 256 -23.99 -9.11 -1.03
C SER A 256 -25.07 -8.23 -1.65
N GLN A 257 -25.87 -8.80 -2.56
CA GLN A 257 -26.97 -8.09 -3.21
C GLN A 257 -27.91 -7.36 -2.22
N PRO A 258 -28.49 -8.00 -1.19
CA PRO A 258 -29.44 -7.32 -0.30
C PRO A 258 -28.78 -6.18 0.50
N ASN A 259 -27.50 -6.30 0.84
CA ASN A 259 -26.78 -5.25 1.56
C ASN A 259 -26.44 -4.07 0.64
N LEU A 260 -26.08 -4.35 -0.62
CA LEU A 260 -25.85 -3.31 -1.62
C LEU A 260 -27.15 -2.55 -1.91
N GLU A 261 -28.26 -3.25 -2.11
CA GLU A 261 -29.57 -2.61 -2.34
C GLU A 261 -30.00 -1.73 -1.16
N SER A 262 -29.83 -2.23 0.08
CA SER A 262 -30.08 -1.46 1.31
C SER A 262 -29.23 -0.19 1.37
N LEU A 263 -27.94 -0.29 1.07
CA LEU A 263 -27.03 0.85 1.03
C LEU A 263 -27.46 1.88 -0.04
N LEU A 264 -27.68 1.44 -1.28
CA LEU A 264 -28.04 2.33 -2.40
C LEU A 264 -29.38 3.05 -2.16
N SER A 265 -30.34 2.35 -1.55
CA SER A 265 -31.66 2.90 -1.20
C SER A 265 -31.59 3.93 -0.08
N SER A 266 -30.52 3.91 0.70
CA SER A 266 -30.39 4.72 1.90
C SER A 266 -29.72 6.08 1.68
N PHE A 267 -29.18 6.33 0.48
CA PHE A 267 -28.69 7.66 0.09
C PHE A 267 -29.84 8.65 -0.11
N GLN A 268 -29.53 9.95 -0.05
CA GLN A 268 -30.48 11.03 -0.28
C GLN A 268 -30.05 11.91 -1.48
N PRO A 269 -30.75 11.87 -2.63
CA PRO A 269 -31.84 10.95 -2.96
C PRO A 269 -31.33 9.50 -3.15
N PRO A 270 -32.22 8.49 -3.08
CA PRO A 270 -31.85 7.10 -3.32
C PRO A 270 -31.24 6.92 -4.70
N LEU A 271 -30.19 6.10 -4.79
CA LEU A 271 -29.54 5.81 -6.06
C LEU A 271 -30.44 4.93 -6.93
N GLN A 272 -30.86 5.47 -8.07
CA GLN A 272 -31.68 4.75 -9.06
C GLN A 272 -30.81 4.09 -10.14
N PRO A 273 -31.33 3.11 -10.90
CA PRO A 273 -30.68 2.63 -12.11
C PRO A 273 -30.34 3.79 -13.06
N PRO A 274 -29.22 3.72 -13.81
CA PRO A 274 -28.89 4.75 -14.77
C PRO A 274 -29.92 4.77 -15.90
N SER A 275 -30.26 5.96 -16.39
CA SER A 275 -31.26 6.13 -17.46
C SER A 275 -30.81 5.59 -18.82
N MET A 276 -29.51 5.34 -18.99
CA MET A 276 -28.94 4.63 -20.15
C MET A 276 -27.93 3.57 -19.69
N PRO A 277 -27.73 2.47 -20.44
CA PRO A 277 -26.73 1.46 -20.10
C PRO A 277 -25.33 2.08 -20.00
N LEU A 278 -24.70 2.00 -18.83
CA LEU A 278 -23.34 2.45 -18.65
C LEU A 278 -22.39 1.36 -19.16
N MET A 279 -21.59 1.68 -20.18
CA MET A 279 -20.47 0.83 -20.56
C MET A 279 -19.27 1.17 -19.69
N SER A 280 -18.83 0.23 -18.87
CA SER A 280 -17.56 0.31 -18.15
C SER A 280 -16.46 -0.27 -19.03
N PRO A 281 -15.62 0.52 -19.73
CA PRO A 281 -14.35 0.02 -20.20
C PRO A 281 -13.49 -0.21 -18.96
N ALA A 282 -13.37 -1.45 -18.53
CA ALA A 282 -12.45 -1.81 -17.46
C ALA A 282 -11.65 -3.02 -17.91
N ILE A 283 -10.34 -2.89 -17.81
CA ILE A 283 -9.39 -3.99 -17.94
C ILE A 283 -9.64 -4.90 -16.73
N PRO A 284 -9.85 -6.22 -16.91
CA PRO A 284 -10.11 -7.11 -15.79
C PRO A 284 -8.94 -7.09 -14.80
N LEU A 285 -9.23 -6.90 -13.51
CA LEU A 285 -8.28 -6.87 -12.39
C LEU A 285 -7.63 -8.25 -12.09
N SER A 286 -7.64 -9.18 -13.05
CA SER A 286 -7.22 -10.57 -12.89
C SER A 286 -5.93 -10.82 -13.67
N SER A 287 -4.78 -10.50 -13.08
CA SER A 287 -3.49 -11.04 -13.53
C SER A 287 -3.32 -12.46 -12.99
N SER A 288 -4.01 -13.43 -13.60
CA SER A 288 -3.63 -14.85 -13.46
C SER A 288 -3.17 -15.34 -14.83
N SER A 289 -1.85 -15.41 -15.00
CA SER A 289 -1.23 -16.03 -16.15
C SER A 289 -1.48 -17.54 -16.11
N THR A 290 -2.48 -18.01 -16.84
CA THR A 290 -2.53 -19.40 -17.28
C THR A 290 -3.22 -19.47 -18.63
N GLN A 291 -2.41 -19.54 -19.70
CA GLN A 291 -2.86 -20.05 -20.98
C GLN A 291 -3.47 -21.46 -20.78
N PRO A 292 -4.47 -21.80 -21.61
CA PRO A 292 -4.13 -22.70 -22.69
C PRO A 292 -4.71 -22.21 -24.02
N SER A 293 -3.82 -21.87 -24.93
CA SER A 293 -4.14 -21.87 -26.36
C SER A 293 -4.30 -23.32 -26.81
N GLN A 294 -5.51 -23.73 -27.22
CA GLN A 294 -5.66 -24.74 -28.27
C GLN A 294 -6.89 -24.44 -29.12
N SER A 295 -6.57 -24.03 -30.34
CA SER A 295 -7.42 -23.99 -31.53
C SER A 295 -7.74 -25.42 -32.02
N SER A 296 -8.99 -25.69 -32.39
CA SER A 296 -9.29 -26.61 -33.49
C SER A 296 -10.73 -26.44 -33.97
N THR A 297 -10.93 -25.71 -35.07
CA THR A 297 -12.01 -26.01 -36.01
C THR A 297 -11.45 -25.96 -37.42
N LYS A 298 -11.73 -27.05 -38.14
CA LYS A 298 -11.36 -27.31 -39.54
C LYS A 298 -12.36 -26.65 -40.50
N ASP A 299 -11.80 -26.12 -41.58
CA ASP A 299 -12.18 -26.27 -42.99
C ASP A 299 -13.58 -25.86 -43.53
N VAL A 300 -13.51 -24.84 -44.41
CA VAL A 300 -13.86 -24.83 -45.86
C VAL A 300 -15.26 -24.34 -46.34
N ALA A 301 -15.14 -23.51 -47.40
CA ALA A 301 -16.07 -23.11 -48.49
C ALA A 301 -17.04 -21.94 -48.21
N ASP A 302 -16.84 -20.75 -48.79
CA ASP A 302 -17.02 -20.31 -50.20
C ASP A 302 -18.46 -19.84 -50.48
N SER A 303 -18.64 -18.53 -50.72
CA SER A 303 -19.62 -17.90 -51.64
C SER A 303 -19.65 -16.37 -51.45
N ASP A 304 -19.48 -15.66 -52.58
CA ASP A 304 -19.59 -14.21 -52.80
C ASP A 304 -21.01 -13.62 -52.65
N VAL A 305 -21.10 -12.27 -52.72
CA VAL A 305 -22.27 -11.33 -52.87
C VAL A 305 -22.71 -10.67 -51.53
N ASP A 306 -22.88 -9.35 -51.31
CA ASP A 306 -22.95 -8.06 -52.05
C ASP A 306 -22.51 -6.91 -51.10
N PRO A 307 -22.12 -5.69 -51.57
CA PRO A 307 -21.60 -4.61 -50.72
C PRO A 307 -22.67 -3.56 -50.43
N ASP A 308 -23.47 -3.73 -49.37
CA ASP A 308 -24.12 -2.58 -48.73
C ASP A 308 -24.72 -2.94 -47.36
N SER A 309 -23.90 -2.84 -46.30
CA SER A 309 -24.40 -2.50 -44.97
C SER A 309 -23.29 -2.33 -43.94
N LEU A 310 -23.42 -1.24 -43.19
CA LEU A 310 -23.00 -1.08 -41.80
C LEU A 310 -21.54 -0.67 -41.53
N THR A 311 -21.39 0.65 -41.57
CA THR A 311 -20.79 1.49 -40.53
C THR A 311 -19.31 1.29 -40.21
N SER A 312 -18.53 2.15 -40.87
CA SER A 312 -17.22 2.63 -40.44
C SER A 312 -17.19 3.01 -38.96
N HIS A 313 -16.53 2.18 -38.13
CA HIS A 313 -16.00 2.64 -36.85
C HIS A 313 -14.70 3.42 -37.09
N THR A 314 -14.85 4.65 -37.59
CA THR A 314 -13.79 5.65 -37.53
C THR A 314 -13.62 6.10 -36.10
N ASN A 315 -12.51 5.66 -35.51
CA ASN A 315 -11.88 6.23 -34.34
C ASN A 315 -11.48 7.69 -34.67
N GLN A 316 -12.36 8.62 -34.33
CA GLN A 316 -12.02 10.02 -34.14
C GLN A 316 -12.79 10.49 -32.92
N ILE A 317 -12.09 11.07 -31.95
CA ILE A 317 -12.48 12.29 -31.21
C ILE A 317 -11.30 12.62 -30.28
N GLY A 318 -10.74 13.81 -30.45
CA GLY A 318 -9.92 14.44 -29.43
C GLY A 318 -10.78 14.88 -28.24
N GLY A 319 -10.24 14.75 -27.04
CA GLY A 319 -10.52 15.66 -25.92
C GLY A 319 -11.95 15.76 -25.36
N GLN A 320 -12.86 14.82 -25.62
CA GLN A 320 -14.14 14.75 -24.89
C GLN A 320 -14.23 13.46 -24.09
N THR A 321 -14.13 13.58 -22.76
CA THR A 321 -14.57 12.54 -21.84
C THR A 321 -16.02 12.22 -22.15
N ALA A 322 -16.29 10.99 -22.56
CA ALA A 322 -17.63 10.59 -22.93
C ALA A 322 -18.60 10.83 -21.74
N PRO A 323 -19.80 11.41 -21.95
CA PRO A 323 -20.64 11.96 -20.88
C PRO A 323 -21.12 10.93 -19.84
N TRP A 324 -20.90 9.64 -20.09
CA TRP A 324 -21.26 8.51 -19.23
C TRP A 324 -20.25 8.23 -18.10
N ASN A 325 -18.98 8.63 -18.25
CA ASN A 325 -18.00 8.55 -17.14
C ASN A 325 -18.29 9.57 -16.03
N LEU A 326 -19.08 10.61 -16.35
CA LEU A 326 -19.36 11.71 -15.45
C LEU A 326 -20.12 11.24 -14.19
N GLU A 327 -21.05 10.29 -14.30
CA GLU A 327 -21.80 9.79 -13.14
C GLU A 327 -20.93 9.10 -12.09
N TYR A 328 -19.81 8.48 -12.51
CA TYR A 328 -18.85 7.86 -11.59
C TYR A 328 -17.82 8.87 -11.06
N SER A 329 -17.51 9.90 -11.85
CA SER A 329 -16.40 10.81 -11.58
C SER A 329 -16.78 12.13 -10.94
N LEU A 330 -18.05 12.53 -11.01
CA LEU A 330 -18.50 13.75 -10.35
C LEU A 330 -18.54 13.58 -8.83
N PRO A 331 -17.88 14.48 -8.08
CA PRO A 331 -18.03 14.55 -6.63
C PRO A 331 -19.49 14.73 -6.21
N SER A 332 -19.98 13.80 -5.41
CA SER A 332 -21.34 13.77 -4.89
C SER A 332 -21.36 12.89 -3.64
N THR A 333 -22.16 13.22 -2.63
CA THR A 333 -22.32 12.38 -1.44
C THR A 333 -22.97 11.04 -1.79
N ALA A 334 -23.87 11.02 -2.78
CA ALA A 334 -24.49 9.82 -3.33
C ALA A 334 -23.83 9.42 -4.66
N ARG A 335 -22.49 9.40 -4.74
CA ARG A 335 -21.78 8.99 -5.96
C ARG A 335 -22.04 7.50 -6.23
N ARG A 336 -22.40 7.15 -7.47
CA ARG A 336 -22.65 5.75 -7.85
C ARG A 336 -21.35 4.94 -7.74
N PRO A 337 -21.35 3.76 -7.11
CA PRO A 337 -20.20 2.86 -7.17
C PRO A 337 -19.97 2.44 -8.62
N ARG A 338 -18.75 2.60 -9.12
CA ARG A 338 -18.36 2.10 -10.44
C ARG A 338 -18.24 0.58 -10.44
N LEU A 339 -17.75 0.02 -9.34
CA LEU A 339 -17.54 -1.42 -9.23
C LEU A 339 -17.82 -1.98 -7.84
N VAL A 340 -18.13 -3.27 -7.80
CA VAL A 340 -18.20 -4.11 -6.61
C VAL A 340 -17.24 -5.27 -6.82
N THR A 341 -16.37 -5.54 -5.84
CA THR A 341 -15.46 -6.68 -5.89
C THR A 341 -15.96 -7.82 -5.01
N ILE A 342 -15.81 -9.07 -5.45
CA ILE A 342 -16.14 -10.27 -4.67
C ILE A 342 -14.98 -11.24 -4.59
N ASN A 343 -14.80 -11.87 -3.43
CA ASN A 343 -13.81 -12.91 -3.23
C ASN A 343 -14.30 -14.27 -3.76
N VAL A 344 -13.65 -14.79 -4.81
CA VAL A 344 -14.07 -16.03 -5.50
C VAL A 344 -13.56 -17.30 -4.80
N ASN A 345 -12.70 -17.16 -3.79
CA ASN A 345 -12.10 -18.31 -3.09
C ASN A 345 -13.10 -19.12 -2.25
N ALA A 346 -14.32 -18.64 -2.05
CA ALA A 346 -15.33 -19.34 -1.26
C ALA A 346 -16.05 -20.45 -2.05
N ASP A 347 -16.31 -20.26 -3.35
CA ASP A 347 -16.88 -21.27 -4.25
C ASP A 347 -16.87 -20.75 -5.71
N PRO A 348 -15.97 -21.23 -6.59
CA PRO A 348 -15.84 -20.72 -7.97
C PRO A 348 -17.07 -20.99 -8.86
N CYS A 349 -18.00 -21.84 -8.40
CA CYS A 349 -19.24 -22.16 -9.09
C CYS A 349 -20.48 -21.46 -8.49
N ALA A 350 -20.36 -20.83 -7.31
CA ALA A 350 -21.45 -20.07 -6.69
C ALA A 350 -21.39 -18.60 -7.09
N PHE A 351 -21.25 -18.34 -8.39
CA PHE A 351 -21.39 -16.99 -8.92
C PHE A 351 -22.79 -16.49 -8.58
N ASP A 352 -22.86 -15.43 -7.77
CA ASP A 352 -24.11 -14.86 -7.28
C ASP A 352 -24.84 -14.15 -8.43
N LYS A 353 -25.55 -14.94 -9.25
CA LYS A 353 -26.35 -14.43 -10.38
C LYS A 353 -27.30 -13.31 -9.96
N PRO A 354 -27.99 -13.38 -8.80
CA PRO A 354 -28.74 -12.24 -8.28
C PRO A 354 -27.89 -10.96 -8.14
N LEU A 355 -26.70 -11.04 -7.55
CA LEU A 355 -25.79 -9.90 -7.44
C LEU A 355 -25.32 -9.39 -8.82
N GLU A 356 -24.97 -10.28 -9.74
CA GLU A 356 -24.57 -9.90 -11.11
C GLU A 356 -25.66 -9.12 -11.82
N GLN A 357 -26.90 -9.65 -11.81
CA GLN A 357 -28.05 -9.00 -12.44
C GLN A 357 -28.34 -7.65 -11.80
N PHE A 358 -28.27 -7.57 -10.47
CA PHE A 358 -28.48 -6.32 -9.75
C PHE A 358 -27.41 -5.28 -10.11
N CYS A 359 -26.13 -5.67 -10.09
CA CYS A 359 -25.02 -4.82 -10.50
C CYS A 359 -25.17 -4.33 -11.94
N ALA A 360 -25.50 -5.21 -12.88
CA ALA A 360 -25.74 -4.85 -14.27
C ALA A 360 -26.88 -3.81 -14.40
N ASN A 361 -28.01 -4.04 -13.72
CA ASN A 361 -29.14 -3.12 -13.70
C ASN A 361 -28.78 -1.75 -13.11
N MET A 362 -27.91 -1.73 -12.09
CA MET A 362 -27.46 -0.50 -11.44
C MET A 362 -26.29 0.17 -12.15
N GLY A 363 -25.79 -0.39 -13.26
CA GLY A 363 -24.59 0.11 -13.94
C GLY A 363 -23.35 0.02 -13.06
N VAL A 364 -23.20 -1.07 -12.32
CA VAL A 364 -22.07 -1.35 -11.43
C VAL A 364 -21.33 -2.56 -12.00
N GLN A 365 -20.01 -2.48 -12.12
CA GLN A 365 -19.21 -3.60 -12.59
C GLN A 365 -18.93 -4.59 -11.45
N LEU A 366 -19.21 -5.87 -11.66
CA LEU A 366 -18.84 -6.92 -10.71
C LEU A 366 -17.46 -7.51 -11.08
N VAL A 367 -16.51 -7.53 -10.16
CA VAL A 367 -15.14 -8.00 -10.41
C VAL A 367 -14.67 -8.98 -9.34
N ALA A 368 -13.97 -10.03 -9.74
CA ALA A 368 -13.36 -10.98 -8.83
C ALA A 368 -12.04 -10.45 -8.24
N HIS A 369 -11.77 -10.74 -6.97
CA HIS A 369 -10.43 -10.61 -6.38
C HIS A 369 -10.06 -11.85 -5.56
N SER A 370 -8.77 -11.99 -5.26
CA SER A 370 -8.19 -13.14 -4.57
C SER A 370 -7.56 -12.76 -3.23
N ASP A 371 -7.97 -11.62 -2.64
CA ASP A 371 -7.48 -11.23 -1.32
C ASP A 371 -7.89 -12.26 -0.27
N ARG A 372 -7.14 -12.37 0.82
CA ARG A 372 -7.57 -13.19 1.97
C ARG A 372 -8.74 -12.51 2.70
N LYS A 373 -9.59 -13.33 3.32
CA LYS A 373 -10.67 -12.84 4.20
C LYS A 373 -10.10 -12.04 5.38
N ASP A 374 -9.07 -12.58 6.01
CA ASP A 374 -8.23 -11.85 6.97
C ASP A 374 -6.94 -11.44 6.27
N VAL A 375 -6.85 -10.16 5.91
CA VAL A 375 -5.75 -9.59 5.13
C VAL A 375 -4.47 -9.46 5.97
N LEU A 376 -4.62 -9.30 7.29
CA LEU A 376 -3.50 -9.18 8.21
C LEU A 376 -3.88 -9.76 9.59
N PRO A 377 -3.65 -11.06 9.78
CA PRO A 377 -3.94 -11.72 11.05
C PRO A 377 -3.23 -11.06 12.23
N SER A 378 -3.89 -11.05 13.39
CA SER A 378 -3.39 -10.36 14.59
C SER A 378 -2.04 -10.85 15.10
N HIS A 379 -1.66 -12.10 14.80
CA HIS A 379 -0.35 -12.68 15.16
C HIS A 379 0.76 -12.31 14.19
N THR A 380 0.43 -11.89 12.96
CA THR A 380 1.41 -11.71 11.89
C THR A 380 2.43 -10.63 12.22
N LEU A 381 1.99 -9.41 12.56
CA LEU A 381 2.92 -8.32 12.85
C LEU A 381 3.83 -8.63 14.06
N PRO A 382 3.31 -9.09 15.23
CA PRO A 382 4.17 -9.45 16.35
C PRO A 382 5.24 -10.49 16.00
N ASN A 383 4.88 -11.54 15.26
CA ASN A 383 5.82 -12.58 14.84
C ASN A 383 6.89 -12.02 13.90
N LEU A 384 6.50 -11.18 12.95
CA LEU A 384 7.44 -10.53 12.03
C LEU A 384 8.37 -9.60 12.80
N LEU A 385 7.86 -8.72 13.67
CA LEU A 385 8.70 -7.80 14.44
C LEU A 385 9.63 -8.51 15.42
N GLN A 386 9.25 -9.70 15.93
CA GLN A 386 10.08 -10.47 16.86
C GLN A 386 11.46 -10.76 16.27
N GLU A 387 11.54 -11.12 14.99
CA GLU A 387 12.79 -11.39 14.26
C GLU A 387 13.70 -10.15 14.18
N PHE A 388 13.12 -8.95 14.25
CA PHE A 388 13.83 -7.68 14.12
C PHE A 388 13.94 -6.90 15.42
N THR A 389 13.54 -7.46 16.57
CA THR A 389 13.46 -6.74 17.85
C THR A 389 14.76 -6.02 18.21
N ASP A 390 15.90 -6.72 18.08
CA ASP A 390 17.23 -6.17 18.37
C ASP A 390 17.77 -5.25 17.27
N LYS A 391 17.02 -5.10 16.17
CA LYS A 391 17.38 -4.30 15.00
C LYS A 391 16.58 -3.00 14.90
N LEU A 392 15.48 -2.88 15.65
CA LEU A 392 14.63 -1.70 15.60
C LEU A 392 15.33 -0.48 16.24
N PRO A 393 15.35 0.69 15.55
CA PRO A 393 15.99 1.89 16.06
C PRO A 393 15.25 2.49 17.27
N VAL A 394 13.93 2.28 17.30
CA VAL A 394 13.02 2.74 18.36
C VAL A 394 12.23 1.51 18.79
N ASN A 395 12.17 1.26 20.10
CA ASN A 395 11.50 0.06 20.59
C ASN A 395 9.98 0.27 20.63
N PRO A 396 9.18 -0.78 20.42
CA PRO A 396 7.77 -0.70 20.77
C PRO A 396 7.67 -0.43 22.29
N SER A 397 6.72 0.40 22.70
CA SER A 397 6.49 0.62 24.13
C SER A 397 6.24 -0.70 24.86
N ALA A 398 6.80 -0.88 26.06
CA ALA A 398 6.70 -2.16 26.80
C ALA A 398 5.26 -2.62 27.06
N THR A 399 4.29 -1.70 26.96
CA THR A 399 2.85 -1.98 27.12
C THR A 399 2.07 -2.00 25.79
N ALA A 400 2.71 -1.70 24.66
CA ALA A 400 2.03 -1.51 23.38
C ALA A 400 1.80 -2.83 22.64
N GLN A 401 0.54 -3.29 22.63
CA GLN A 401 0.08 -4.23 21.62
C GLN A 401 -0.30 -3.41 20.37
N LEU A 402 0.58 -3.39 19.37
CA LEU A 402 0.29 -2.75 18.10
C LEU A 402 -0.84 -3.50 17.38
N LYS A 403 -1.90 -2.78 16.99
CA LYS A 403 -3.00 -3.30 16.20
C LYS A 403 -3.10 -2.55 14.87
N PRO A 404 -3.42 -3.26 13.78
CA PRO A 404 -3.63 -2.62 12.49
C PRO A 404 -4.92 -1.78 12.54
N LYS A 405 -4.83 -0.52 12.12
CA LYS A 405 -5.98 0.38 11.98
C LYS A 405 -6.56 0.30 10.58
N TRP A 406 -5.67 0.39 9.58
CA TRP A 406 -6.04 0.29 8.18
C TRP A 406 -4.86 -0.19 7.34
N ALA A 407 -5.19 -0.71 6.15
CA ALA A 407 -4.22 -0.99 5.10
C ALA A 407 -4.73 -0.45 3.76
N LEU A 408 -3.86 0.16 2.97
CA LEU A 408 -4.13 0.62 1.62
C LEU A 408 -3.26 -0.15 0.65
N LYS A 409 -3.87 -1.00 -0.18
CA LYS A 409 -3.22 -1.66 -1.32
C LYS A 409 -3.36 -0.76 -2.54
N TYR A 410 -2.31 -0.60 -3.33
CA TYR A 410 -2.39 0.11 -4.61
C TYR A 410 -1.70 -0.67 -5.72
N THR A 411 -2.17 -0.48 -6.95
CA THR A 411 -1.62 -1.06 -8.17
C THR A 411 -1.65 -0.02 -9.28
N THR A 412 -0.55 0.08 -10.01
CA THR A 412 -0.39 0.93 -11.18
C THR A 412 -0.23 0.05 -12.40
N LEU A 413 -1.18 0.14 -13.35
CA LEU A 413 -1.17 -0.60 -14.61
C LEU A 413 -0.86 0.37 -15.76
N ILE A 414 -0.07 -0.06 -16.74
CA ILE A 414 0.10 0.68 -18.00
C ILE A 414 -1.07 0.34 -18.91
N ARG A 415 -1.92 1.30 -19.24
CA ARG A 415 -3.21 1.08 -19.93
C ARG A 415 -3.06 0.47 -21.31
N ASP A 416 -2.05 0.88 -22.08
CA ASP A 416 -1.83 0.44 -23.47
C ASP A 416 -1.39 -1.04 -23.56
N ARG A 417 -0.78 -1.57 -22.50
CA ARG A 417 -0.20 -2.92 -22.47
C ARG A 417 -0.86 -3.84 -21.46
N GLY A 418 -1.66 -3.32 -20.53
CA GLY A 418 -2.23 -4.08 -19.42
C GLY A 418 -1.17 -4.66 -18.47
N VAL A 419 0.01 -4.05 -18.41
CA VAL A 419 1.16 -4.55 -17.62
C VAL A 419 1.21 -3.85 -16.28
N LEU A 420 1.47 -4.60 -15.21
CA LEU A 420 1.72 -4.06 -13.87
C LEU A 420 3.03 -3.27 -13.85
N ALA A 421 2.93 -1.95 -13.68
CA ALA A 421 4.06 -1.06 -13.52
C ALA A 421 4.52 -0.98 -12.07
N ASP A 422 3.56 -0.95 -11.13
CA ASP A 422 3.86 -0.88 -9.70
C ASP A 422 2.73 -1.52 -8.87
N LYS A 423 3.09 -1.97 -7.67
CA LYS A 423 2.19 -2.48 -6.65
C LYS A 423 2.81 -2.24 -5.29
N GLY A 424 1.98 -1.92 -4.31
CA GLY A 424 2.43 -1.79 -2.94
C GLY A 424 1.29 -1.67 -1.94
N TYR A 425 1.69 -1.51 -0.69
CA TYR A 425 0.83 -1.34 0.47
C TYR A 425 1.37 -0.22 1.36
N VAL A 426 0.44 0.52 1.95
CA VAL A 426 0.71 1.37 3.12
C VAL A 426 -0.14 0.85 4.26
N ILE A 427 0.45 0.64 5.42
CA ILE A 427 -0.24 0.07 6.58
C ILE A 427 0.02 0.96 7.79
N TYR A 428 -1.03 1.21 8.56
CA TYR A 428 -0.94 1.94 9.82
C TYR A 428 -1.30 1.06 11.00
N PHE A 429 -0.43 1.08 12.01
CA PHE A 429 -0.62 0.42 13.29
C PHE A 429 -0.57 1.45 14.42
N THR A 430 -1.37 1.22 15.44
CA THR A 430 -1.31 1.99 16.69
C THR A 430 -1.33 1.06 17.88
N SER A 431 -0.68 1.48 18.96
CA SER A 431 -0.87 0.89 20.28
C SER A 431 -2.30 1.13 20.73
N THR A 432 -2.92 0.10 21.27
CA THR A 432 -4.10 0.26 22.13
C THR A 432 -3.75 0.82 23.49
#